data_AF-A0AAQ6IV46-F1
#
_entry.id   AF-A0AAQ6IV46-F1
#
_cell.length_a   1.000
_cell.length_b   1.000
_cell.length_c   1.000
_cell.angle_alpha   90.00
_cell.angle_beta   90.00
_cell.angle_gamma   90.00
#
_symmetry.space_group_name_H-M   'P 1'
#
loop_
_entity.id
_entity.type
_entity.pdbx_description
1 polymer ?
#
loop_
_entity_poly.entity_id
_entity_poly.type
_entity_poly.pdbx_seq_one_letter_code
_entity_poly.pdbx_strand_id
1 'polypeptide(L)'
;MENIRAFLSTAFVFLVFELCLVCCDITDGNAEHLKREHSLMKPYQGVGSSPTSQWDFSGSTLVTSSYVRLTPDERSKQGSIWNTVPCYLKDWEMHVQFKVHGSGKKNLHGDGIAIWYTKDRLHPGPVFSNNAVFHGLAVFIDTYSNDDATDRSFPYISAMVNNGSVSYDHGKDGRSSELGGCSAEIRNREHDTYLAIRYSKGRLTVMVDVEDKNEWKECIDIGGVRLPTGYFFGASAATGDLSDNHDIISMKLYQLMVEHTLEEENLDWTKIEPSVSLLKSPKDNIDDPTGNFRGTPLTGWKVFLLLLCALLGIVVCAVVGAVVFQKRQERNKRFY
;
A
#
# COMPACT_ATOMS: atom_id res chain seq x y z
N MET A 1 -5.55 44.49 44.19
CA MET A 1 -4.69 44.02 43.07
C MET A 1 -4.38 42.53 43.15
N GLU A 2 -4.32 41.91 44.34
CA GLU A 2 -4.01 40.48 44.48
C GLU A 2 -5.10 39.53 43.95
N ASN A 3 -6.38 39.85 44.15
CA ASN A 3 -7.49 39.00 43.67
C ASN A 3 -7.57 38.85 42.14
N ILE A 4 -7.10 39.85 41.37
CA ILE A 4 -7.12 39.80 39.91
C ILE A 4 -6.01 38.87 39.38
N ARG A 5 -4.85 38.83 40.06
CA ARG A 5 -3.75 37.92 39.70
C ARG A 5 -4.10 36.46 39.97
N ALA A 6 -4.78 36.18 41.08
CA ALA A 6 -5.26 34.84 41.40
C ALA A 6 -6.25 34.33 40.35
N PHE A 7 -7.21 35.18 39.94
CA PHE A 7 -8.23 34.82 38.96
C PHE A 7 -7.65 34.55 37.56
N LEU A 8 -6.69 35.38 37.13
CA LEU A 8 -5.97 35.19 35.87
C LEU A 8 -5.11 33.92 35.88
N SER A 9 -4.49 33.58 37.01
CA SER A 9 -3.69 32.36 37.14
C SER A 9 -4.54 31.09 37.08
N THR A 10 -5.73 31.09 37.71
CA THR A 10 -6.65 29.96 37.61
C THR A 10 -7.22 29.82 36.20
N ALA A 11 -7.61 30.93 35.55
CA ALA A 11 -8.11 30.90 34.18
C ALA A 11 -7.06 30.39 33.18
N PHE A 12 -5.78 30.77 33.37
CA PHE A 12 -4.68 30.28 32.54
C PHE A 12 -4.41 28.78 32.74
N VAL A 13 -4.48 28.28 33.98
CA VAL A 13 -4.32 26.85 34.26
C VAL A 13 -5.47 26.03 33.66
N PHE A 14 -6.71 26.52 33.74
CA PHE A 14 -7.86 25.87 33.08
C PHE A 14 -7.73 25.90 31.55
N LEU A 15 -7.28 27.01 30.97
CA LEU A 15 -7.07 27.12 29.52
C LEU A 15 -5.95 26.20 29.03
N VAL A 16 -4.86 26.07 29.78
CA VAL A 16 -3.76 25.14 29.48
C VAL A 16 -4.21 23.68 29.65
N PHE A 17 -5.05 23.39 30.65
CA PHE A 17 -5.61 22.05 30.85
C PHE A 17 -6.59 21.65 29.73
N GLU A 18 -7.45 22.58 29.28
CA GLU A 18 -8.30 22.36 28.10
C GLU A 18 -7.48 22.27 26.81
N LEU A 19 -6.45 23.10 26.60
CA LEU A 19 -5.57 22.96 25.44
C LEU A 19 -4.81 21.63 25.44
N CYS A 20 -4.38 21.13 26.62
CA CYS A 20 -3.75 19.82 26.75
C CYS A 20 -4.74 18.67 26.46
N LEU A 21 -6.00 18.78 26.91
CA LEU A 21 -7.05 17.82 26.55
C LEU A 21 -7.36 17.84 25.05
N VAL A 22 -7.43 19.03 24.44
CA VAL A 22 -7.68 19.19 23.00
C VAL A 22 -6.50 18.74 22.14
N CYS A 23 -5.25 18.88 22.60
CA CYS A 23 -4.07 18.36 21.89
C CYS A 23 -3.88 16.85 22.03
N CYS A 24 -4.46 16.20 23.04
CA CYS A 24 -4.30 14.76 23.24
C CYS A 24 -5.26 13.88 22.39
N ASP A 25 -6.28 14.44 21.76
CA ASP A 25 -7.35 13.64 21.12
C ASP A 25 -7.54 13.82 19.61
N ILE A 26 -6.60 14.45 18.89
CA ILE A 26 -6.75 14.68 17.43
C ILE A 26 -6.23 13.52 16.55
N THR A 27 -5.80 12.39 17.13
CA THR A 27 -5.42 11.19 16.35
C THR A 27 -6.32 9.96 16.57
N ASP A 28 -7.31 10.00 17.45
CA ASP A 28 -8.10 8.81 17.82
C ASP A 28 -9.61 8.95 17.56
N GLY A 29 -9.97 9.61 16.45
CA GLY A 29 -11.36 9.80 16.00
C GLY A 29 -12.13 8.52 15.65
N ASN A 30 -11.69 7.34 16.09
CA ASN A 30 -12.33 6.07 15.75
C ASN A 30 -12.26 5.00 16.87
N ALA A 31 -12.07 5.40 18.13
CA ALA A 31 -12.02 4.46 19.27
C ALA A 31 -13.27 3.55 19.36
N GLU A 32 -14.44 4.03 18.91
CA GLU A 32 -15.69 3.27 18.94
C GLU A 32 -15.67 2.01 18.04
N HIS A 33 -14.87 2.02 16.97
CA HIS A 33 -14.81 0.92 16.00
C HIS A 33 -13.52 0.09 16.09
N LEU A 34 -12.64 0.42 17.04
CA LEU A 34 -11.41 -0.33 17.31
C LEU A 34 -11.73 -1.74 17.85
N LYS A 35 -11.16 -2.76 17.21
CA LYS A 35 -11.25 -4.16 17.64
C LYS A 35 -10.02 -4.55 18.43
N ARG A 36 -10.13 -4.47 19.76
CA ARG A 36 -9.01 -4.66 20.67
C ARG A 36 -8.38 -6.05 20.55
N GLU A 37 -9.22 -7.06 20.31
CA GLU A 37 -8.85 -8.47 20.15
C GLU A 37 -7.99 -8.76 18.92
N HIS A 38 -8.07 -7.89 17.91
CA HIS A 38 -7.25 -7.95 16.70
C HIS A 38 -6.20 -6.83 16.66
N SER A 39 -5.96 -6.16 17.80
CA SER A 39 -5.02 -5.03 17.89
C SER A 39 -3.85 -5.31 18.84
N LEU A 40 -2.67 -4.88 18.45
CA LEU A 40 -1.44 -4.89 19.23
C LEU A 40 -1.01 -3.45 19.53
N MET A 41 -0.93 -3.07 20.80
CA MET A 41 -0.54 -1.72 21.22
C MET A 41 0.14 -1.73 22.59
N LYS A 42 0.99 -0.73 22.80
CA LYS A 42 1.69 -0.48 24.08
C LYS A 42 0.68 -0.41 25.24
N PRO A 43 1.04 -0.85 26.45
CA PRO A 43 2.34 -1.40 26.87
C PRO A 43 2.52 -2.90 26.58
N TYR A 44 1.69 -3.51 25.72
CA TYR A 44 1.70 -4.95 25.44
C TYR A 44 1.59 -5.83 26.71
N GLN A 45 0.91 -5.35 27.76
CA GLN A 45 0.77 -6.10 29.02
C GLN A 45 0.00 -7.41 28.81
N GLY A 46 0.53 -8.52 29.36
CA GLY A 46 -0.04 -9.86 29.25
C GLY A 46 0.23 -10.57 27.91
N VAL A 47 0.98 -9.92 27.02
CA VAL A 47 1.29 -10.42 25.68
C VAL A 47 2.47 -11.40 25.75
N GLY A 48 2.32 -12.61 25.19
CA GLY A 48 3.34 -13.68 25.20
C GLY A 48 3.61 -14.39 26.54
N SER A 49 3.01 -13.94 27.65
CA SER A 49 3.23 -14.48 29.01
C SER A 49 1.95 -14.95 29.70
N SER A 50 0.77 -14.57 29.19
CA SER A 50 -0.53 -15.08 29.65
C SER A 50 -1.12 -16.05 28.62
N PRO A 51 -1.73 -17.17 29.05
CA PRO A 51 -2.51 -18.03 28.14
C PRO A 51 -3.71 -17.32 27.51
N THR A 52 -4.08 -16.13 28.00
CA THR A 52 -5.12 -15.26 27.41
C THR A 52 -4.55 -14.26 26.38
N SER A 53 -3.28 -14.39 25.99
CA SER A 53 -2.69 -13.50 25.02
C SER A 53 -3.37 -13.66 23.66
N GLN A 54 -3.78 -12.54 23.07
CA GLN A 54 -4.37 -12.51 21.75
C GLN A 54 -3.31 -12.52 20.63
N TRP A 55 -2.03 -12.59 20.98
CA TRP A 55 -0.93 -12.57 20.04
C TRP A 55 0.15 -13.59 20.43
N ASP A 56 0.57 -14.39 19.46
CA ASP A 56 1.71 -15.30 19.57
C ASP A 56 2.97 -14.62 19.01
N PHE A 57 4.12 -14.88 19.62
CA PHE A 57 5.44 -14.34 19.25
C PHE A 57 6.36 -15.50 18.92
N SER A 58 7.09 -15.42 17.82
CA SER A 58 7.94 -16.52 17.35
C SER A 58 9.27 -16.03 16.76
N GLY A 59 10.25 -16.93 16.74
CA GLY A 59 11.58 -16.67 16.17
C GLY A 59 12.39 -15.66 16.97
N SER A 60 13.00 -14.70 16.28
CA SER A 60 13.84 -13.64 16.88
C SER A 60 13.05 -12.50 17.54
N THR A 61 11.73 -12.62 17.61
CA THR A 61 10.89 -11.51 18.06
C THR A 61 11.11 -11.17 19.52
N LEU A 62 11.38 -9.89 19.80
CA LEU A 62 11.60 -9.32 21.13
C LEU A 62 10.52 -8.28 21.44
N VAL A 63 9.92 -8.36 22.62
CA VAL A 63 8.91 -7.40 23.09
C VAL A 63 9.54 -6.46 24.11
N THR A 64 9.36 -5.16 23.92
CA THR A 64 9.71 -4.11 24.88
C THR A 64 8.46 -3.34 25.30
N SER A 65 8.58 -2.39 26.23
CA SER A 65 7.45 -1.50 26.58
C SER A 65 7.02 -0.56 25.45
N SER A 66 7.87 -0.35 24.45
CA SER A 66 7.73 0.72 23.45
C SER A 66 7.56 0.23 22.03
N TYR A 67 8.00 -0.99 21.72
CA TYR A 67 7.90 -1.61 20.42
C TYR A 67 8.03 -3.14 20.53
N VAL A 68 7.56 -3.84 19.50
CA VAL A 68 7.85 -5.25 19.25
C VAL A 68 8.83 -5.34 18.08
N ARG A 69 10.03 -5.84 18.34
CA ARG A 69 11.06 -6.03 17.33
C ARG A 69 10.95 -7.42 16.73
N LEU A 70 10.64 -7.53 15.44
CA LEU A 70 10.55 -8.80 14.74
C LEU A 70 11.95 -9.39 14.49
N THR A 71 12.86 -8.58 13.96
CA THR A 71 14.29 -8.94 13.82
C THR A 71 15.18 -7.78 14.29
N PRO A 72 16.34 -8.08 14.91
CA PRO A 72 17.40 -7.10 15.12
C PRO A 72 18.20 -6.84 13.84
N ASP A 73 19.00 -5.76 13.82
CA ASP A 73 20.06 -5.49 12.83
C ASP A 73 21.23 -6.50 12.98
N GLU A 74 20.89 -7.78 12.81
CA GLU A 74 21.78 -8.92 12.75
C GLU A 74 21.35 -9.81 11.57
N ARG A 75 22.32 -10.50 10.97
CA ARG A 75 22.09 -11.40 9.83
C ARG A 75 21.30 -12.65 10.21
N SER A 76 20.60 -13.22 9.24
CA SER A 76 19.95 -14.53 9.33
C SER A 76 18.95 -14.66 10.48
N LYS A 77 18.14 -13.62 10.70
CA LYS A 77 17.07 -13.60 11.71
C LYS A 77 15.71 -13.70 11.05
N GLN A 78 14.78 -14.32 11.76
CA GLN A 78 13.42 -14.52 11.32
C GLN A 78 12.52 -14.39 12.53
N GLY A 79 11.54 -13.51 12.47
CA GLY A 79 10.61 -13.28 13.56
C GLY A 79 9.21 -12.98 13.06
N SER A 80 8.21 -13.34 13.87
CA SER A 80 6.82 -13.08 13.53
C SER A 80 5.94 -12.91 14.76
N ILE A 81 4.85 -12.19 14.56
CA ILE A 81 3.74 -12.02 15.47
C ILE A 81 2.45 -12.42 14.77
N TRP A 82 1.57 -13.11 15.49
CA TRP A 82 0.33 -13.61 14.91
C TRP A 82 -0.82 -13.46 15.89
N ASN A 83 -1.92 -12.88 15.44
CA ASN A 83 -3.14 -12.82 16.22
C ASN A 83 -3.73 -14.23 16.37
N THR A 84 -4.16 -14.58 17.58
CA THR A 84 -4.69 -15.92 17.90
C THR A 84 -6.18 -16.05 17.60
N VAL A 85 -6.86 -14.93 17.38
CA VAL A 85 -8.30 -14.85 17.14
C VAL A 85 -8.56 -14.70 15.63
N PRO A 86 -9.34 -15.58 14.99
CA PRO A 86 -9.72 -15.40 13.59
C PRO A 86 -10.64 -14.19 13.43
N CYS A 87 -10.43 -13.38 12.39
CA CYS A 87 -11.21 -12.17 12.13
C CYS A 87 -12.42 -12.48 11.26
N TYR A 88 -13.63 -12.18 11.75
CA TYR A 88 -14.89 -12.35 11.01
C TYR A 88 -15.46 -11.05 10.44
N LEU A 89 -14.70 -9.96 10.46
CA LEU A 89 -15.13 -8.70 9.84
C LEU A 89 -15.08 -8.81 8.32
N LYS A 90 -16.17 -8.41 7.67
CA LYS A 90 -16.26 -8.34 6.20
C LYS A 90 -15.52 -7.11 5.65
N ASP A 91 -15.59 -6.01 6.39
CA ASP A 91 -14.98 -4.73 6.05
C ASP A 91 -14.17 -4.23 7.23
N TRP A 92 -12.89 -3.98 6.98
CA TRP A 92 -11.93 -3.64 8.01
C TRP A 92 -10.83 -2.74 7.47
N GLU A 93 -10.20 -2.02 8.40
CA GLU A 93 -9.02 -1.21 8.13
C GLU A 93 -7.99 -1.47 9.22
N MET A 94 -6.80 -1.90 8.83
CA MET A 94 -5.67 -2.13 9.72
C MET A 94 -4.69 -0.98 9.60
N HIS A 95 -4.43 -0.28 10.70
CA HIS A 95 -3.36 0.71 10.80
C HIS A 95 -2.16 0.06 11.47
N VAL A 96 -1.03 0.05 10.77
CA VAL A 96 0.24 -0.46 11.27
C VAL A 96 1.21 0.70 11.43
N GLN A 97 1.63 0.97 12.65
CA GLN A 97 2.77 1.82 12.94
C GLN A 97 4.00 0.93 13.03
N PHE A 98 4.98 1.17 12.16
CA PHE A 98 6.19 0.37 12.07
C PHE A 98 7.42 1.29 12.00
N LYS A 99 8.61 0.71 12.15
CA LYS A 99 9.87 1.39 11.91
C LYS A 99 10.89 0.40 11.36
N VAL A 100 11.48 0.74 10.22
CA VAL A 100 12.62 0.02 9.65
C VAL A 100 13.87 0.89 9.81
N HIS A 101 14.87 0.38 10.51
CA HIS A 101 16.09 1.15 10.76
C HIS A 101 17.31 0.27 11.01
N GLY A 102 18.48 0.76 10.63
CA GLY A 102 19.72 0.02 10.82
C GLY A 102 20.95 0.78 10.37
N SER A 103 22.11 0.20 10.72
CA SER A 103 23.43 0.78 10.51
C SER A 103 23.99 0.58 9.10
N GLY A 104 23.36 -0.30 8.31
CA GLY A 104 23.69 -0.57 6.92
C GLY A 104 23.79 0.70 6.08
N LYS A 105 24.94 0.89 5.41
CA LYS A 105 25.21 2.04 4.53
C LYS A 105 24.65 1.81 3.14
N LYS A 106 24.12 2.86 2.50
CA LYS A 106 23.54 2.80 1.15
C LYS A 106 22.51 1.66 1.08
N ASN A 107 22.62 0.77 0.09
CA ASN A 107 21.68 -0.30 -0.20
C ASN A 107 22.07 -1.64 0.45
N LEU A 108 22.99 -1.63 1.42
CA LEU A 108 23.42 -2.83 2.14
C LEU A 108 22.58 -3.01 3.41
N HIS A 109 21.29 -3.25 3.22
CA HIS A 109 20.28 -3.49 4.24
C HIS A 109 19.18 -4.41 3.70
N GLY A 110 18.40 -5.06 4.57
CA GLY A 110 17.37 -6.00 4.15
C GLY A 110 16.80 -6.87 5.28
N ASP A 111 15.76 -7.67 5.02
CA ASP A 111 15.06 -7.75 3.73
C ASP A 111 13.74 -6.96 3.77
N GLY A 112 13.03 -6.96 4.91
CA GLY A 112 11.83 -6.14 5.09
C GLY A 112 10.80 -6.73 6.04
N ILE A 113 9.56 -6.23 5.93
CA ILE A 113 8.40 -6.64 6.75
C ILE A 113 7.29 -7.15 5.82
N ALA A 114 6.55 -8.17 6.25
CA ALA A 114 5.30 -8.58 5.63
C ALA A 114 4.15 -8.48 6.64
N ILE A 115 3.02 -7.91 6.21
CA ILE A 115 1.75 -7.88 6.94
C ILE A 115 0.80 -8.90 6.32
N TRP A 116 0.19 -9.73 7.14
CA TRP A 116 -0.56 -10.91 6.71
C TRP A 116 -2.02 -10.84 7.12
N TYR A 117 -2.88 -11.35 6.25
CA TYR A 117 -4.23 -11.82 6.56
C TYR A 117 -4.41 -13.19 5.92
N THR A 118 -4.13 -14.27 6.67
CA THR A 118 -3.97 -15.63 6.12
C THR A 118 -4.68 -16.71 6.91
N LYS A 119 -4.99 -17.83 6.23
CA LYS A 119 -5.63 -19.01 6.83
C LYS A 119 -4.81 -19.63 7.95
N ASP A 120 -3.52 -19.79 7.69
CA ASP A 120 -2.58 -20.42 8.60
C ASP A 120 -1.72 -19.33 9.28
N ARG A 121 -1.35 -19.57 10.54
CA ARG A 121 -0.45 -18.72 11.34
C ARG A 121 0.74 -19.52 11.82
N LEU A 122 1.84 -18.87 12.21
CA LEU A 122 3.03 -19.51 12.80
C LEU A 122 3.67 -20.63 11.95
N HIS A 123 3.67 -20.48 10.62
CA HIS A 123 4.36 -21.40 9.70
C HIS A 123 5.61 -20.71 9.12
N PRO A 124 6.78 -20.82 9.79
CA PRO A 124 7.99 -20.15 9.32
C PRO A 124 8.40 -20.66 7.94
N GLY A 125 8.95 -19.77 7.12
CA GLY A 125 9.36 -20.06 5.76
C GLY A 125 10.22 -18.95 5.16
N PRO A 126 10.61 -19.10 3.88
CA PRO A 126 11.61 -18.23 3.26
C PRO A 126 11.11 -16.82 2.94
N VAL A 127 9.80 -16.55 3.05
CA VAL A 127 9.22 -15.27 2.63
C VAL A 127 8.93 -14.43 3.86
N PHE A 128 9.89 -13.54 4.18
CA PHE A 128 9.83 -12.68 5.36
C PHE A 128 9.46 -13.44 6.66
N SER A 129 9.98 -14.67 6.86
CA SER A 129 9.63 -15.55 7.99
C SER A 129 8.23 -16.20 7.94
N ASN A 130 7.62 -16.34 6.77
CA ASN A 130 6.37 -17.10 6.54
C ASN A 130 6.48 -18.03 5.31
N ASN A 131 5.51 -18.94 5.17
CA ASN A 131 5.43 -19.85 4.02
C ASN A 131 5.26 -19.09 2.70
N ALA A 132 6.05 -19.47 1.69
CA ALA A 132 5.99 -18.89 0.34
C ALA A 132 4.66 -19.18 -0.37
N VAL A 133 3.99 -20.26 0.04
CA VAL A 133 2.67 -20.66 -0.43
C VAL A 133 1.68 -20.45 0.70
N PHE A 134 0.78 -19.49 0.55
CA PHE A 134 -0.19 -19.12 1.58
C PHE A 134 -1.58 -18.95 0.99
N HIS A 135 -2.59 -18.97 1.86
CA HIS A 135 -3.97 -18.67 1.51
C HIS A 135 -4.36 -17.35 2.18
N GLY A 136 -4.62 -16.30 1.40
CA GLY A 136 -5.03 -14.99 1.90
C GLY A 136 -4.33 -13.83 1.21
N LEU A 137 -4.08 -12.76 1.98
CA LEU A 137 -3.45 -11.53 1.55
C LEU A 137 -2.10 -11.35 2.28
N ALA A 138 -1.11 -10.88 1.53
CA ALA A 138 0.14 -10.38 2.05
C ALA A 138 0.41 -8.97 1.50
N VAL A 139 0.83 -8.06 2.37
CA VAL A 139 1.39 -6.75 1.98
C VAL A 139 2.86 -6.76 2.39
N PHE A 140 3.74 -6.71 1.39
CA PHE A 140 5.18 -6.73 1.57
C PHE A 140 5.70 -5.31 1.58
N ILE A 141 6.57 -5.03 2.55
CA ILE A 141 7.35 -3.81 2.69
C ILE A 141 8.80 -4.24 2.45
N ASP A 142 9.18 -4.27 1.18
CA ASP A 142 10.47 -4.80 0.73
C ASP A 142 11.52 -3.69 0.68
N THR A 143 12.67 -3.92 1.29
CA THR A 143 13.72 -2.89 1.44
C THR A 143 14.94 -3.19 0.59
N TYR A 144 15.05 -4.41 0.05
CA TYR A 144 16.18 -4.84 -0.74
C TYR A 144 15.73 -5.29 -2.13
N SER A 145 16.48 -4.89 -3.15
CA SER A 145 16.22 -5.32 -4.52
C SER A 145 16.96 -6.61 -4.79
N ASN A 146 16.29 -7.75 -4.80
CA ASN A 146 16.91 -9.03 -5.17
C ASN A 146 17.04 -9.20 -6.70
N ASP A 147 16.21 -8.52 -7.50
CA ASP A 147 16.30 -8.56 -8.97
C ASP A 147 17.20 -7.45 -9.54
N ASP A 148 18.41 -7.80 -9.98
CA ASP A 148 19.35 -6.87 -10.64
C ASP A 148 18.77 -6.20 -11.91
N ALA A 149 17.74 -6.80 -12.54
CA ALA A 149 17.09 -6.29 -13.74
C ALA A 149 15.83 -5.45 -13.45
N THR A 150 15.54 -5.16 -12.17
CA THR A 150 14.33 -4.45 -11.80
C THR A 150 14.36 -2.98 -12.22
N ASP A 151 13.20 -2.49 -12.66
CA ASP A 151 12.91 -1.09 -12.93
C ASP A 151 12.29 -0.37 -11.70
N ARG A 152 12.12 -1.09 -10.59
CA ARG A 152 11.48 -0.58 -9.37
C ARG A 152 12.48 0.16 -8.50
N SER A 153 12.02 1.22 -7.85
CA SER A 153 12.77 1.91 -6.81
C SER A 153 12.44 1.32 -5.46
N PHE A 154 13.47 0.91 -4.71
CA PHE A 154 13.34 0.35 -3.36
C PHE A 154 13.64 1.41 -2.30
N PRO A 155 12.97 1.37 -1.13
CA PRO A 155 12.01 0.35 -0.69
C PRO A 155 10.69 0.35 -1.49
N TYR A 156 10.11 -0.84 -1.66
CA TYR A 156 8.94 -1.09 -2.49
C TYR A 156 7.86 -1.82 -1.70
N ILE A 157 6.66 -1.24 -1.68
CA ILE A 157 5.49 -1.84 -1.03
C ILE A 157 4.65 -2.51 -2.11
N SER A 158 4.33 -3.79 -1.92
CA SER A 158 3.53 -4.57 -2.87
C SER A 158 2.48 -5.41 -2.16
N ALA A 159 1.43 -5.82 -2.87
CA ALA A 159 0.43 -6.73 -2.35
C ALA A 159 0.29 -7.98 -3.22
N MET A 160 0.07 -9.13 -2.56
CA MET A 160 -0.20 -10.42 -3.20
C MET A 160 -1.41 -11.08 -2.54
N VAL A 161 -2.35 -11.52 -3.36
CA VAL A 161 -3.44 -12.42 -2.92
C VAL A 161 -3.15 -13.81 -3.47
N ASN A 162 -3.25 -14.81 -2.60
CA ASN A 162 -2.87 -16.17 -2.93
C ASN A 162 -3.90 -17.17 -2.41
N ASN A 163 -4.20 -18.18 -3.20
CA ASN A 163 -5.06 -19.31 -2.85
C ASN A 163 -4.27 -20.60 -2.61
N GLY A 164 -2.96 -20.49 -2.37
CA GLY A 164 -2.07 -21.64 -2.19
C GLY A 164 -1.53 -22.24 -3.49
N SER A 165 -1.74 -21.61 -4.65
CA SER A 165 -1.27 -22.13 -5.94
C SER A 165 0.05 -21.52 -6.42
N VAL A 166 0.37 -20.28 -6.02
CA VAL A 166 1.55 -19.55 -6.49
C VAL A 166 2.53 -19.41 -5.34
N SER A 167 3.79 -19.77 -5.54
CA SER A 167 4.85 -19.46 -4.59
C SER A 167 5.33 -18.04 -4.81
N TYR A 168 5.49 -17.26 -3.73
CA TYR A 168 6.19 -15.98 -3.81
C TYR A 168 7.66 -16.22 -4.17
N ASP A 169 8.14 -15.55 -5.23
CA ASP A 169 9.53 -15.63 -5.69
C ASP A 169 10.36 -14.51 -5.06
N HIS A 170 11.05 -14.84 -3.97
CA HIS A 170 11.92 -13.90 -3.27
C HIS A 170 13.13 -13.46 -4.12
N GLY A 171 13.61 -14.29 -5.07
CA GLY A 171 14.70 -13.90 -5.96
C GLY A 171 14.31 -12.86 -7.01
N LYS A 172 13.00 -12.60 -7.14
CA LYS A 172 12.41 -11.62 -8.07
C LYS A 172 11.45 -10.66 -7.38
N ASP A 173 11.59 -10.47 -6.07
CA ASP A 173 10.80 -9.54 -5.27
C ASP A 173 9.28 -9.73 -5.44
N GLY A 174 8.83 -10.96 -5.71
CA GLY A 174 7.43 -11.32 -5.95
C GLY A 174 6.81 -10.77 -7.24
N ARG A 175 7.61 -10.28 -8.19
CA ARG A 175 7.16 -9.56 -9.40
C ARG A 175 6.06 -10.26 -10.20
N SER A 176 6.11 -11.57 -10.33
CA SER A 176 5.13 -12.33 -11.13
C SER A 176 3.75 -12.47 -10.48
N SER A 177 3.67 -12.31 -9.15
CA SER A 177 2.46 -12.52 -8.36
C SER A 177 1.90 -11.25 -7.71
N GLU A 178 2.49 -10.11 -8.04
CA GLU A 178 2.08 -8.81 -7.51
C GLU A 178 0.76 -8.35 -8.14
N LEU A 179 -0.12 -7.81 -7.29
CA LEU A 179 -1.34 -7.12 -7.72
C LEU A 179 -1.09 -5.66 -8.08
N GLY A 180 -0.23 -5.00 -7.30
CA GLY A 180 0.25 -3.65 -7.49
C GLY A 180 1.16 -3.25 -6.33
N GLY A 181 1.78 -2.08 -6.46
CA GLY A 181 2.73 -1.58 -5.49
C GLY A 181 3.22 -0.17 -5.80
N CYS A 182 3.97 0.40 -4.86
CA CYS A 182 4.57 1.72 -4.97
C CYS A 182 5.92 1.78 -4.25
N SER A 183 6.79 2.69 -4.69
CA SER A 183 8.01 3.01 -3.94
C SER A 183 7.70 3.99 -2.81
N ALA A 184 8.26 3.72 -1.63
CA ALA A 184 8.11 4.57 -0.45
C ALA A 184 9.40 4.61 0.36
N GLU A 185 9.89 5.82 0.61
CA GLU A 185 11.06 6.05 1.47
C GLU A 185 10.66 5.83 2.93
N ILE A 186 10.85 4.62 3.45
CA ILE A 186 10.42 4.20 4.80
C ILE A 186 11.56 3.97 5.80
N ARG A 187 12.78 3.75 5.31
CA ARG A 187 13.91 3.32 6.12
C ARG A 187 14.60 4.51 6.78
N ASN A 188 14.98 4.36 8.05
CA ASN A 188 15.73 5.38 8.81
C ASN A 188 15.05 6.77 8.84
N ARG A 189 13.71 6.82 8.84
CA ARG A 189 12.98 8.06 9.07
C ARG A 189 13.10 8.49 10.54
N GLU A 190 13.22 9.80 10.77
CA GLU A 190 13.30 10.37 12.12
C GLU A 190 11.92 10.38 12.81
N HIS A 191 10.87 10.56 12.02
CA HIS A 191 9.47 10.50 12.42
C HIS A 191 8.87 9.09 12.32
N ASP A 192 7.59 9.00 12.70
CA ASP A 192 6.82 7.77 12.66
C ASP A 192 6.41 7.41 11.23
N THR A 193 6.41 6.11 10.92
CA THR A 193 5.94 5.59 9.62
C THR A 193 4.72 4.71 9.81
N TYR A 194 3.70 4.96 8.99
CA TYR A 194 2.41 4.29 9.06
C TYR A 194 2.01 3.65 7.74
N LEU A 195 1.32 2.51 7.85
CA LEU A 195 0.68 1.79 6.76
C LEU A 195 -0.80 1.59 7.12
N ALA A 196 -1.71 1.95 6.23
CA ALA A 196 -3.13 1.62 6.34
C ALA A 196 -3.49 0.61 5.26
N ILE A 197 -4.05 -0.53 5.66
CA ILE A 197 -4.55 -1.58 4.79
C ILE A 197 -6.06 -1.65 4.97
N ARG A 198 -6.81 -1.25 3.97
CA ARG A 198 -8.26 -1.24 3.96
C ARG A 198 -8.80 -2.29 3.01
N TYR A 199 -9.68 -3.15 3.51
CA TYR A 199 -10.44 -4.08 2.69
C TYR A 199 -11.93 -3.88 2.94
N SER A 200 -12.66 -3.49 1.89
CA SER A 200 -14.11 -3.29 1.98
C SER A 200 -14.77 -3.51 0.63
N LYS A 201 -15.90 -4.22 0.62
CA LYS A 201 -16.67 -4.55 -0.61
C LYS A 201 -15.80 -5.02 -1.79
N GLY A 202 -14.82 -5.87 -1.50
CA GLY A 202 -13.90 -6.43 -2.49
C GLY A 202 -12.92 -5.43 -3.12
N ARG A 203 -12.72 -4.26 -2.50
CA ARG A 203 -11.68 -3.30 -2.84
C ARG A 203 -10.59 -3.34 -1.77
N LEU A 204 -9.34 -3.51 -2.21
CA LEU A 204 -8.14 -3.43 -1.39
C LEU A 204 -7.47 -2.09 -1.65
N THR A 205 -7.33 -1.28 -0.61
CA THR A 205 -6.61 -0.01 -0.65
C THR A 205 -5.47 -0.05 0.36
N VAL A 206 -4.25 0.23 -0.08
CA VAL A 206 -3.06 0.37 0.78
C VAL A 206 -2.57 1.80 0.69
N MET A 207 -2.40 2.43 1.84
CA MET A 207 -1.94 3.82 1.96
C MET A 207 -0.76 3.90 2.92
N VAL A 208 0.10 4.88 2.72
CA VAL A 208 1.29 5.12 3.54
C VAL A 208 1.34 6.56 4.02
N ASP A 209 1.83 6.75 5.24
CA ASP A 209 2.26 8.05 5.74
C ASP A 209 3.69 7.93 6.25
N VAL A 210 4.61 8.53 5.48
CA VAL A 210 6.07 8.43 5.68
C VAL A 210 6.76 9.77 5.52
N GLU A 211 6.01 10.86 5.39
CA GLU A 211 6.52 12.21 5.09
C GLU A 211 6.27 13.21 6.23
N ASP A 212 5.77 12.74 7.39
CA ASP A 212 5.45 13.56 8.57
C ASP A 212 4.42 14.67 8.30
N LYS A 213 3.49 14.41 7.36
CA LYS A 213 2.45 15.36 6.97
C LYS A 213 1.08 15.04 7.56
N ASN A 214 0.97 13.91 8.27
CA ASN A 214 -0.31 13.37 8.72
C ASN A 214 -1.29 13.22 7.53
N GLU A 215 -0.76 12.79 6.38
CA GLU A 215 -1.48 12.68 5.11
C GLU A 215 -1.24 11.29 4.53
N TRP A 216 -2.34 10.54 4.33
CA TRP A 216 -2.30 9.23 3.71
C TRP A 216 -2.09 9.35 2.20
N LYS A 217 -0.95 8.86 1.71
CA LYS A 217 -0.68 8.72 0.28
C LYS A 217 -1.11 7.33 -0.19
N GLU A 218 -1.95 7.29 -1.21
CA GLU A 218 -2.36 6.03 -1.84
C GLU A 218 -1.17 5.33 -2.52
N CYS A 219 -1.04 4.04 -2.26
CA CYS A 219 -0.01 3.15 -2.83
C CYS A 219 -0.63 2.10 -3.75
N ILE A 220 -1.69 1.44 -3.30
CA ILE A 220 -2.40 0.39 -4.03
C ILE A 220 -3.89 0.67 -3.90
N ASP A 221 -4.62 0.58 -5.00
CA ASP A 221 -6.08 0.65 -4.99
C ASP A 221 -6.67 -0.23 -6.09
N ILE A 222 -7.18 -1.40 -5.69
CA ILE A 222 -7.58 -2.46 -6.61
C ILE A 222 -8.93 -3.02 -6.18
N GLY A 223 -9.88 -3.04 -7.12
CA GLY A 223 -11.18 -3.70 -6.97
C GLY A 223 -11.15 -5.16 -7.40
N GLY A 224 -12.19 -5.91 -7.04
CA GLY A 224 -12.33 -7.32 -7.42
C GLY A 224 -11.53 -8.30 -6.57
N VAL A 225 -10.93 -7.84 -5.48
CA VAL A 225 -10.27 -8.71 -4.49
C VAL A 225 -11.33 -9.47 -3.71
N ARG A 226 -11.17 -10.78 -3.58
CA ARG A 226 -12.04 -11.64 -2.78
C ARG A 226 -11.19 -12.29 -1.70
N LEU A 227 -11.52 -12.01 -0.45
CA LEU A 227 -10.92 -12.62 0.73
C LEU A 227 -12.00 -13.23 1.62
N PRO A 228 -11.76 -14.41 2.21
CA PRO A 228 -12.68 -14.99 3.18
C PRO A 228 -12.60 -14.28 4.52
N THR A 229 -13.64 -14.46 5.32
CA THR A 229 -13.59 -14.23 6.77
C THR A 229 -13.00 -15.45 7.49
N GLY A 230 -12.60 -15.29 8.75
CA GLY A 230 -12.08 -16.35 9.59
C GLY A 230 -10.57 -16.59 9.45
N TYR A 231 -9.84 -15.69 8.79
CA TYR A 231 -8.37 -15.74 8.70
C TYR A 231 -7.73 -14.92 9.83
N PHE A 232 -6.42 -15.05 9.97
CA PHE A 232 -5.63 -14.45 11.04
C PHE A 232 -4.80 -13.28 10.54
N PHE A 233 -4.72 -12.22 11.34
CA PHE A 233 -3.75 -11.15 11.13
C PHE A 233 -2.38 -11.55 11.68
N GLY A 234 -1.32 -11.11 11.00
CA GLY A 234 0.04 -11.28 11.47
C GLY A 234 0.99 -10.27 10.87
N ALA A 235 2.20 -10.21 11.42
CA ALA A 235 3.32 -9.50 10.82
C ALA A 235 4.58 -10.34 11.00
N SER A 236 5.48 -10.30 10.02
CA SER A 236 6.73 -11.03 10.09
C SER A 236 7.84 -10.27 9.37
N ALA A 237 9.09 -10.57 9.72
CA ALA A 237 10.25 -9.98 9.10
C ALA A 237 11.39 -11.00 9.04
N ALA A 238 12.30 -10.81 8.09
CA ALA A 238 13.50 -11.60 7.95
C ALA A 238 14.70 -10.73 7.58
N THR A 239 15.89 -11.21 7.94
CA THR A 239 17.17 -10.67 7.51
C THR A 239 17.99 -11.79 6.88
N GLY A 240 18.61 -11.51 5.73
CA GLY A 240 19.50 -12.42 5.03
C GLY A 240 20.98 -12.18 5.38
N ASP A 241 21.80 -11.99 4.35
CA ASP A 241 23.19 -11.53 4.46
C ASP A 241 23.27 -10.04 4.85
N LEU A 242 22.19 -9.31 4.60
CA LEU A 242 21.95 -7.94 5.03
C LEU A 242 20.95 -7.95 6.18
N SER A 243 20.90 -6.83 6.90
CA SER A 243 20.06 -6.73 8.10
C SER A 243 19.51 -5.33 8.29
N ASP A 244 18.41 -5.28 9.04
CA ASP A 244 17.80 -4.10 9.63
C ASP A 244 17.04 -4.50 10.89
N ASN A 245 16.81 -3.53 11.77
CA ASN A 245 15.78 -3.66 12.79
C ASN A 245 14.41 -3.47 12.15
N HIS A 246 13.52 -4.43 12.39
CA HIS A 246 12.13 -4.38 11.93
C HIS A 246 11.21 -4.31 13.15
N ASP A 247 10.77 -3.10 13.49
CA ASP A 247 9.96 -2.84 14.68
C ASP A 247 8.49 -2.59 14.32
N ILE A 248 7.57 -3.28 15.00
CA ILE A 248 6.13 -3.01 15.01
C ILE A 248 5.79 -2.27 16.30
N ILE A 249 5.32 -1.04 16.17
CA ILE A 249 4.95 -0.19 17.30
C ILE A 249 3.47 -0.41 17.63
N SER A 250 2.60 -0.46 16.63
CA SER A 250 1.21 -0.85 16.83
C SER A 250 0.59 -1.47 15.58
N MET A 251 -0.41 -2.32 15.80
CA MET A 251 -1.35 -2.79 14.80
C MET A 251 -2.74 -2.53 15.37
N LYS A 252 -3.54 -1.67 14.74
CA LYS A 252 -4.87 -1.31 15.20
C LYS A 252 -5.87 -1.70 14.12
N LEU A 253 -6.79 -2.61 14.43
CA LEU A 253 -7.85 -3.01 13.51
C LEU A 253 -9.13 -2.24 13.81
N TYR A 254 -9.71 -1.62 12.80
CA TYR A 254 -10.98 -0.93 12.87
C TYR A 254 -12.02 -1.66 12.04
N GLN A 255 -13.23 -1.83 12.59
CA GLN A 255 -14.38 -2.28 11.84
C GLN A 255 -14.93 -1.12 11.01
N LEU A 256 -15.23 -1.37 9.73
CA LEU A 256 -15.92 -0.40 8.90
C LEU A 256 -17.42 -0.68 8.93
N MET A 257 -18.22 0.34 9.24
CA MET A 257 -19.68 0.24 9.27
C MET A 257 -20.22 0.35 7.85
N VAL A 258 -20.26 -0.80 7.16
CA VAL A 258 -20.65 -0.91 5.77
C VAL A 258 -21.90 -1.78 5.66
N GLU A 259 -22.93 -1.28 5.00
CA GLU A 259 -24.15 -2.03 4.74
C GLU A 259 -23.94 -3.07 3.63
N HIS A 260 -24.38 -4.30 3.90
CA HIS A 260 -24.41 -5.41 2.95
C HIS A 260 -25.85 -5.72 2.56
N THR A 261 -26.06 -6.18 1.35
CA THR A 261 -27.35 -6.68 0.90
C THR A 261 -27.71 -8.00 1.59
N LEU A 262 -28.99 -8.34 1.66
CA LEU A 262 -29.43 -9.63 2.24
C LEU A 262 -28.82 -10.85 1.54
N GLU A 263 -28.57 -10.75 0.23
CA GLU A 263 -27.90 -11.79 -0.54
C GLU A 263 -26.45 -11.98 -0.09
N GLU A 264 -25.72 -10.88 0.11
CA GLU A 264 -24.36 -10.89 0.65
C GLU A 264 -24.33 -11.38 2.10
N GLU A 265 -25.33 -11.08 2.92
CA GLU A 265 -25.41 -11.58 4.30
C GLU A 265 -25.66 -13.08 4.39
N ASN A 266 -26.41 -13.65 3.45
CA ASN A 266 -26.69 -15.09 3.38
C ASN A 266 -25.53 -15.93 2.85
N LEU A 267 -24.49 -15.31 2.28
CA LEU A 267 -23.30 -16.00 1.81
C LEU A 267 -22.45 -16.50 2.99
N ASP A 268 -21.89 -17.71 2.87
CA ASP A 268 -20.86 -18.17 3.81
C ASP A 268 -19.50 -17.58 3.44
N TRP A 269 -19.18 -16.43 4.04
CA TRP A 269 -17.94 -15.68 3.81
C TRP A 269 -16.68 -16.46 4.22
N THR A 270 -16.79 -17.49 5.04
CA THR A 270 -15.64 -18.30 5.47
C THR A 270 -15.14 -19.23 4.37
N LYS A 271 -15.98 -19.50 3.35
CA LYS A 271 -15.70 -20.40 2.23
C LYS A 271 -15.26 -19.70 0.96
N ILE A 272 -15.08 -18.37 0.98
CA ILE A 272 -14.60 -17.63 -0.19
C ILE A 272 -13.14 -18.02 -0.45
N GLU A 273 -12.85 -18.45 -1.68
CA GLU A 273 -11.46 -18.67 -2.08
C GLU A 273 -10.75 -17.33 -2.37
N PRO A 274 -9.56 -17.10 -1.78
CA PRO A 274 -8.77 -15.90 -2.07
C PRO A 274 -8.52 -15.76 -3.57
N SER A 275 -8.94 -14.65 -4.16
CA SER A 275 -8.79 -14.45 -5.61
C SER A 275 -8.91 -12.98 -5.97
N VAL A 276 -8.51 -12.61 -7.18
CA VAL A 276 -8.75 -11.28 -7.74
C VAL A 276 -9.46 -11.44 -9.07
N SER A 277 -10.70 -10.97 -9.16
CA SER A 277 -11.37 -10.83 -10.43
C SER A 277 -10.76 -9.64 -11.15
N LEU A 278 -9.79 -9.92 -12.02
CA LEU A 278 -9.22 -8.90 -12.89
C LEU A 278 -10.34 -8.36 -13.79
N LEU A 279 -10.98 -7.25 -13.40
CA LEU A 279 -11.49 -6.32 -14.40
C LEU A 279 -10.25 -5.94 -15.20
N LYS A 280 -10.22 -6.35 -16.47
CA LYS A 280 -9.13 -6.08 -17.41
C LYS A 280 -8.73 -4.62 -17.26
N SER A 281 -7.68 -4.33 -16.48
CA SER A 281 -7.07 -3.01 -16.48
C SER A 281 -6.56 -2.84 -17.91
N PRO A 282 -6.82 -1.71 -18.59
CA PRO A 282 -6.18 -1.42 -19.86
C PRO A 282 -4.68 -1.18 -19.62
N LYS A 283 -3.92 -2.24 -19.31
CA LYS A 283 -2.46 -2.22 -19.33
C LYS A 283 -2.05 -2.67 -20.72
N ASP A 284 -1.68 -1.66 -21.50
CA ASP A 284 -0.63 -1.66 -22.52
C ASP A 284 -0.36 -2.98 -23.22
N ASN A 285 -0.99 -3.15 -24.40
CA ASN A 285 -0.52 -4.09 -25.41
C ASN A 285 0.77 -3.54 -26.03
N ILE A 286 1.90 -3.90 -25.44
CA ILE A 286 3.25 -3.89 -26.01
C ILE A 286 3.74 -5.32 -25.68
N ASP A 287 3.88 -6.30 -26.56
CA ASP A 287 4.19 -6.32 -27.99
C ASP A 287 3.45 -7.48 -28.69
N ASP A 288 2.82 -7.21 -29.84
CA ASP A 288 2.62 -8.22 -30.87
C ASP A 288 3.69 -7.96 -31.95
N PRO A 289 4.66 -8.86 -32.18
CA PRO A 289 5.67 -8.69 -33.22
C PRO A 289 5.12 -8.92 -34.64
N THR A 290 3.81 -9.09 -34.81
CA THR A 290 3.17 -9.25 -36.11
C THR A 290 2.42 -7.99 -36.49
N GLY A 291 3.10 -7.11 -37.23
CA GLY A 291 2.50 -5.92 -37.83
C GLY A 291 1.29 -6.29 -38.70
N ASN A 292 0.09 -6.02 -38.18
CA ASN A 292 -1.13 -5.94 -38.96
C ASN A 292 -1.88 -4.67 -38.57
N PHE A 293 -1.43 -3.56 -39.15
CA PHE A 293 -2.05 -2.24 -39.05
C PHE A 293 -3.38 -2.24 -39.82
N ARG A 294 -4.41 -2.90 -39.29
CA ARG A 294 -5.80 -2.71 -39.72
C ARG A 294 -6.48 -1.80 -38.71
N GLY A 295 -6.49 -0.51 -39.06
CA GLY A 295 -7.05 0.56 -38.25
C GLY A 295 -8.49 0.29 -37.79
N THR A 296 -8.78 0.74 -36.58
CA THR A 296 -10.14 0.94 -36.07
C THR A 296 -11.03 1.56 -37.13
N PRO A 297 -12.23 1.02 -37.40
CA PRO A 297 -13.16 1.62 -38.36
C PRO A 297 -13.49 3.04 -37.88
N LEU A 298 -13.02 4.05 -38.63
CA LEU A 298 -13.35 5.45 -38.40
C LEU A 298 -14.87 5.59 -38.57
N THR A 299 -15.56 5.99 -37.49
CA THR A 299 -16.97 6.40 -37.55
C THR A 299 -17.12 7.48 -38.63
N GLY A 300 -18.17 7.41 -39.46
CA GLY A 300 -18.33 8.26 -40.66
C GLY A 300 -18.15 9.77 -40.42
N TRP A 301 -18.46 10.24 -39.21
CA TRP A 301 -18.20 11.62 -38.77
C TRP A 301 -16.70 12.00 -38.74
N LYS A 302 -15.83 11.09 -38.29
CA LYS A 302 -14.37 11.31 -38.28
C LYS A 302 -13.79 11.34 -39.69
N VAL A 303 -14.31 10.53 -40.60
CA VAL A 303 -13.92 10.55 -42.02
C VAL A 303 -14.34 11.87 -42.68
N PHE A 304 -15.55 12.34 -42.39
CA PHE A 304 -16.04 13.63 -42.89
C PHE A 304 -15.16 14.80 -42.41
N LEU A 305 -14.81 14.85 -41.13
CA LEU A 305 -13.93 15.89 -40.58
C LEU A 305 -12.54 15.87 -41.21
N LEU A 306 -11.95 14.69 -41.42
CA LEU A 306 -10.64 14.57 -42.06
C LEU A 306 -10.67 15.06 -43.51
N LEU A 307 -11.72 14.72 -44.28
CA LEU A 307 -11.89 15.22 -45.64
C LEU A 307 -12.10 16.73 -45.70
N LEU A 308 -12.86 17.30 -44.75
CA LEU A 308 -13.06 18.74 -44.64
C LEU A 308 -11.73 19.46 -44.37
N CYS A 309 -10.94 18.98 -43.41
CA CYS A 309 -9.62 19.54 -43.09
C CYS A 309 -8.65 19.44 -44.27
N ALA A 310 -8.64 18.32 -44.99
CA ALA A 310 -7.80 18.15 -46.17
C ALA A 310 -8.18 19.14 -47.29
N LEU A 311 -9.47 19.33 -47.53
CA LEU A 311 -9.98 20.25 -48.55
C LEU A 311 -9.66 21.70 -48.21
N LEU A 312 -9.82 22.10 -46.94
CA LEU A 312 -9.40 23.42 -46.46
C LEU A 312 -7.88 23.62 -46.59
N GLY A 313 -7.08 22.59 -46.28
CA GLY A 313 -5.63 22.62 -46.45
C GLY A 313 -5.22 22.85 -47.91
N ILE A 314 -5.87 22.18 -48.86
CA ILE A 314 -5.62 22.36 -50.30
C ILE A 314 -5.96 23.79 -50.74
N VAL A 315 -7.08 24.34 -50.27
CA VAL A 315 -7.49 25.73 -50.59
C VAL A 315 -6.46 26.72 -50.06
N VAL A 316 -5.99 26.55 -48.81
CA VAL A 316 -4.95 27.42 -48.24
C VAL A 316 -3.65 27.33 -49.04
N CYS A 317 -3.20 26.11 -49.39
CA CYS A 317 -2.01 25.93 -50.21
C CYS A 317 -2.14 26.57 -51.60
N ALA A 318 -3.32 26.48 -52.23
CA ALA A 318 -3.57 27.10 -53.52
C ALA A 318 -3.55 28.64 -53.44
N VAL A 319 -4.15 29.23 -52.41
CA VAL A 319 -4.15 30.68 -52.19
C VAL A 319 -2.73 31.18 -51.91
N VAL A 320 -2.00 30.53 -51.01
CA VAL A 320 -0.60 30.89 -50.72
C VAL A 320 0.27 30.73 -51.97
N GLY A 321 0.09 29.64 -52.72
CA GLY A 321 0.77 29.40 -53.99
C GLY A 321 0.49 30.50 -55.02
N ALA A 322 -0.77 30.92 -55.17
CA ALA A 322 -1.15 32.01 -56.08
C ALA A 322 -0.55 33.35 -55.66
N VAL A 323 -0.57 33.69 -54.37
CA VAL A 323 0.03 34.92 -53.83
C VAL A 323 1.54 34.93 -54.04
N VAL A 324 2.23 33.82 -53.76
CA VAL A 324 3.67 33.69 -53.99
C VAL A 324 4.01 33.78 -55.48
N PHE A 325 3.20 33.16 -56.34
CA PHE A 325 3.38 33.20 -57.78
C PHE A 325 3.17 34.62 -58.36
N GLN A 326 2.13 35.33 -57.94
CA GLN A 326 1.90 36.73 -58.30
C GLN A 326 3.06 37.61 -57.87
N LYS A 327 3.50 37.48 -56.60
CA LYS A 327 4.64 38.24 -56.08
C LYS A 327 5.95 37.94 -56.81
N ARG A 328 6.13 36.70 -57.29
CA ARG A 328 7.28 36.31 -58.14
C ARG A 328 7.18 36.90 -59.55
N GLN A 329 5.99 36.95 -60.15
CA GLN A 329 5.79 37.60 -61.46
C GLN A 329 6.04 39.12 -61.40
N GLU A 330 5.57 39.80 -60.35
CA GLU A 330 5.86 41.24 -60.17
C GLU A 330 7.36 41.52 -60.06
N ARG A 331 8.11 40.62 -59.41
CA ARG A 331 9.56 40.75 -59.25
C ARG A 331 10.32 40.48 -60.55
N ASN A 332 9.84 39.57 -61.39
CA ASN A 332 10.46 39.24 -62.69
C ASN A 332 10.15 40.28 -63.80
N LYS A 333 9.06 41.05 -63.69
CA LYS A 333 8.74 42.16 -64.61
C LYS A 333 9.57 43.43 -64.35
N ARG A 334 10.43 43.47 -63.32
CA ARG A 334 11.34 44.60 -63.04
C ARG A 334 12.76 44.44 -63.63
N PHE A 335 13.02 43.34 -64.36
CA PHE A 335 14.33 43.05 -64.95
C PHE A 335 14.29 42.81 -66.47
N TYR A 336 13.26 43.30 -67.15
CA TYR A 336 13.21 43.45 -68.61
C TYR A 336 12.73 44.84 -68.98
#